data_AF-A0A0D2Q5Q7-F1
#
_entry.id   AF-A0A0D2Q5Q7-F1
#
_cell.length_a   1.000
_cell.length_b   1.000
_cell.length_c   1.000
_cell.angle_alpha   90.00
_cell.angle_beta   90.00
_cell.angle_gamma   90.00
#
_symmetry.space_group_name_H-M   'P 1'
#
loop_
_entity.id
_entity.type
_entity.pdbx_description
1 polymer ?
#
loop_
_entity_poly.entity_id
_entity_poly.type
_entity_poly.pdbx_seq_one_letter_code
_entity_poly.pdbx_strand_id
1 'polypeptide(L)'
;MAPPIETTVKSSDSHCAPHPPLNERILSSMTRRSVAAHPWHDLEIGPGAPTVFNCVIEIGKGSKVKYELDKKTGLIKVDRVLYSSVVYPHNYGFIPRTLCEDNDPLDVLIIMQEPVLPGCFLRAKAIGLMPMIDQGEKDDKIIAVCADDPEYRHYNDIKELPPHRLAEIRRFFEDCK
;
A
#
# COMPACT_ATOMS: atom_id res chain seq x y z
N MET A 1 -87.05 -8.22 23.21
CA MET A 1 -85.73 -8.89 23.18
C MET A 1 -85.32 -8.99 21.73
N ALA A 2 -84.28 -8.24 21.34
CA ALA A 2 -83.79 -8.14 19.97
C ALA A 2 -82.94 -9.37 19.58
N PRO A 3 -82.88 -9.74 18.29
CA PRO A 3 -82.07 -10.88 17.84
C PRO A 3 -80.58 -10.52 17.78
N PRO A 4 -79.65 -11.51 17.90
CA PRO A 4 -78.22 -11.26 17.87
C PRO A 4 -77.72 -10.96 16.45
N ILE A 5 -76.78 -10.01 16.37
CA ILE A 5 -76.12 -9.51 15.17
C ILE A 5 -75.06 -10.50 14.69
N GLU A 6 -75.11 -10.88 13.42
CA GLU A 6 -74.12 -11.69 12.72
C GLU A 6 -72.84 -10.85 12.48
N THR A 7 -71.77 -11.15 13.21
CA THR A 7 -70.46 -10.51 13.00
C THR A 7 -69.68 -11.25 11.93
N THR A 8 -69.54 -10.64 10.76
CA THR A 8 -68.70 -11.13 9.67
C THR A 8 -67.22 -11.01 10.07
N VAL A 9 -66.56 -12.14 10.35
CA VAL A 9 -65.11 -12.19 10.57
C VAL A 9 -64.41 -12.07 9.23
N LYS A 10 -63.83 -10.91 8.92
CA LYS A 10 -62.84 -10.77 7.84
C LYS A 10 -61.55 -11.44 8.28
N SER A 11 -61.23 -12.59 7.69
CA SER A 11 -59.90 -13.21 7.75
C SER A 11 -58.89 -12.31 7.02
N SER A 12 -58.01 -11.67 7.77
CA SER A 12 -56.85 -10.98 7.19
C SER A 12 -55.76 -12.01 6.91
N ASP A 13 -55.68 -12.49 5.67
CA ASP A 13 -54.54 -13.26 5.19
C ASP A 13 -53.29 -12.36 5.19
N SER A 14 -52.42 -12.55 6.18
CA SER A 14 -51.08 -11.97 6.18
C SER A 14 -50.18 -12.79 5.25
N HIS A 15 -50.22 -12.45 3.96
CA HIS A 15 -49.21 -12.92 3.02
C HIS A 15 -47.83 -12.41 3.46
N CYS A 16 -47.06 -13.26 4.16
CA CYS A 16 -45.65 -13.06 4.41
C CYS A 16 -44.93 -13.24 3.07
N ALA A 17 -44.56 -12.12 2.42
CA ALA A 17 -43.79 -12.15 1.20
C ALA A 17 -42.47 -12.92 1.44
N PRO A 18 -42.05 -13.82 0.54
CA PRO A 18 -40.77 -14.48 0.70
C PRO A 18 -39.68 -13.41 0.67
N HIS A 19 -38.84 -13.40 1.72
CA HIS A 19 -37.65 -12.55 1.73
C HIS A 19 -36.91 -12.73 0.41
N PRO A 20 -36.56 -11.64 -0.29
CA PRO A 20 -35.78 -11.78 -1.52
C PRO A 20 -34.51 -12.58 -1.19
N PRO A 21 -34.16 -13.60 -2.01
CA PRO A 21 -32.95 -14.36 -1.76
C PRO A 21 -31.79 -13.38 -1.68
N LEU A 22 -31.03 -13.46 -0.58
CA LEU A 22 -29.85 -12.61 -0.37
C LEU A 22 -28.99 -12.71 -1.61
N ASN A 23 -28.79 -11.57 -2.28
CA ASN A 23 -27.96 -11.49 -3.48
C ASN A 23 -26.61 -12.15 -3.20
N GLU A 24 -26.09 -12.99 -4.11
CA GLU A 24 -24.78 -13.67 -3.94
C GLU A 24 -23.67 -12.67 -3.58
N ARG A 25 -23.83 -11.41 -4.00
CA ARG A 25 -22.95 -10.29 -3.64
C ARG A 25 -22.88 -10.06 -2.12
N ILE A 26 -24.01 -10.17 -1.42
CA ILE A 26 -24.13 -10.05 0.05
C ILE A 26 -23.52 -11.27 0.72
N LEU A 27 -23.79 -12.48 0.23
CA LEU A 27 -23.17 -13.70 0.75
C LEU A 27 -21.64 -13.69 0.58
N SER A 28 -21.14 -13.21 -0.57
CA SER A 28 -19.69 -13.02 -0.80
C SER A 28 -19.08 -11.93 0.09
N SER A 29 -19.88 -10.95 0.50
CA SER A 29 -19.43 -9.89 1.43
C SER A 29 -19.28 -10.41 2.85
N MET A 30 -20.06 -11.42 3.23
CA MET A 30 -19.98 -12.09 4.53
C MET A 30 -18.84 -13.12 4.61
N THR A 31 -18.30 -13.57 3.47
CA THR A 31 -17.12 -14.45 3.40
C THR A 31 -15.79 -13.68 3.36
N ARG A 32 -15.82 -12.35 3.18
CA ARG A 32 -14.62 -11.51 3.17
C ARG A 32 -14.21 -11.24 4.62
N ARG A 33 -12.93 -11.47 4.92
CA ARG A 33 -12.30 -11.17 6.22
C ARG A 33 -12.80 -9.82 6.73
N SER A 34 -13.43 -9.81 7.91
CA SER A 34 -13.96 -8.60 8.57
C SER A 34 -12.86 -7.72 9.18
N VAL A 35 -11.61 -7.91 8.78
CA VAL A 35 -10.42 -7.28 9.35
C VAL A 35 -9.77 -6.49 8.23
N ALA A 36 -9.38 -5.24 8.52
CA ALA A 36 -8.64 -4.41 7.59
C ALA A 36 -7.41 -5.20 7.08
N ALA A 37 -7.18 -5.19 5.77
CA ALA A 37 -6.09 -5.93 5.16
C ALA A 37 -4.74 -5.38 5.65
N HIS A 38 -3.86 -6.27 6.08
CA HIS A 38 -2.51 -5.90 6.52
C HIS A 38 -1.62 -5.62 5.29
N PRO A 39 -1.09 -4.40 5.11
CA PRO A 39 -0.35 -4.01 3.89
C PRO A 39 0.84 -4.91 3.57
N TRP A 40 1.52 -5.44 4.58
CA TRP A 40 2.66 -6.34 4.37
C TRP A 40 2.28 -7.79 4.05
N HIS A 41 1.22 -8.33 4.65
CA HIS A 41 0.94 -9.77 4.58
C HIS A 41 -0.18 -10.10 3.59
N ASP A 42 -1.21 -9.24 3.51
CA ASP A 42 -2.39 -9.51 2.70
C ASP A 42 -2.23 -9.02 1.26
N LEU A 43 -1.44 -7.96 1.02
CA LEU A 43 -1.15 -7.49 -0.33
C LEU A 43 -0.22 -8.46 -1.06
N GLU A 44 -0.59 -8.85 -2.27
CA GLU A 44 0.25 -9.68 -3.13
C GLU A 44 1.40 -8.86 -3.72
N ILE A 45 2.57 -9.49 -3.91
CA ILE A 45 3.72 -8.88 -4.60
C ILE A 45 3.35 -8.47 -6.03
N GLY A 46 2.42 -9.18 -6.65
CA GLY A 46 1.97 -8.94 -8.02
C GLY A 46 2.60 -9.91 -9.03
N PRO A 47 1.92 -10.21 -10.14
CA PRO A 47 2.29 -11.28 -11.06
C PRO A 47 3.54 -10.98 -11.91
N GLY A 48 3.99 -9.73 -11.96
CA GLY A 48 5.18 -9.31 -12.71
C GLY A 48 6.49 -9.42 -11.92
N ALA A 49 6.45 -9.89 -10.67
CA ALA A 49 7.62 -9.97 -9.82
C ALA A 49 8.65 -10.98 -10.37
N PRO A 50 9.97 -10.72 -10.26
CA PRO A 50 10.59 -9.60 -9.54
C PRO A 50 10.72 -8.30 -10.34
N THR A 51 10.45 -8.31 -11.65
CA THR A 51 10.68 -7.13 -12.51
C THR A 51 9.70 -6.00 -12.23
N VAL A 52 8.41 -6.33 -12.07
CA VAL A 52 7.34 -5.38 -11.74
C VAL A 52 6.56 -5.89 -10.55
N PHE A 53 6.54 -5.13 -9.46
CA PHE A 53 5.91 -5.52 -8.20
C PHE A 53 5.04 -4.41 -7.64
N ASN A 54 4.13 -4.76 -6.75
CA ASN A 54 3.39 -3.81 -5.94
C ASN A 54 4.32 -3.29 -4.82
N CYS A 55 4.27 -2.00 -4.58
CA CYS A 55 4.96 -1.34 -3.47
C CYS A 55 3.96 -0.53 -2.67
N VAL A 56 4.01 -0.65 -1.35
CA VAL A 56 3.27 0.22 -0.42
C VAL A 56 4.13 1.43 -0.12
N ILE A 57 3.60 2.64 -0.28
CA ILE A 57 4.30 3.89 -0.01
C ILE A 57 4.17 4.24 1.46
N GLU A 58 5.30 4.52 2.10
CA GLU A 58 5.35 5.04 3.45
C GLU A 58 5.56 6.55 3.42
N ILE A 59 6.47 7.03 2.58
CA ILE A 59 6.90 8.43 2.59
C ILE A 59 6.77 9.01 1.19
N GLY A 60 5.96 10.05 1.08
CA GLY A 60 5.80 10.80 -0.16
C GLY A 60 7.04 11.65 -0.47
N LYS A 61 7.34 11.81 -1.76
CA LYS A 61 8.37 12.73 -2.26
C LYS A 61 8.21 14.14 -1.65
N GLY A 62 9.31 14.72 -1.19
CA GLY A 62 9.38 16.03 -0.56
C GLY A 62 8.99 16.04 0.92
N SER A 63 8.56 14.93 1.50
CA SER A 63 8.22 14.85 2.92
C SER A 63 9.46 14.85 3.81
N LYS A 64 9.35 15.52 4.96
CA LYS A 64 10.28 15.40 6.10
C LYS A 64 9.79 14.43 7.17
N VAL A 65 8.53 14.01 7.10
CA VAL A 65 7.95 13.09 8.06
C VAL A 65 8.33 11.69 7.62
N LYS A 66 9.11 11.01 8.46
CA LYS A 66 9.42 9.59 8.30
C LYS A 66 8.26 8.80 8.87
N TYR A 67 7.46 8.26 7.97
CA TYR A 67 6.45 7.28 8.30
C TYR A 67 7.06 5.87 8.24
N GLU A 68 6.48 4.96 9.00
CA GLU A 68 6.86 3.55 9.06
C GLU A 68 5.60 2.69 9.16
N LEU A 69 5.65 1.48 8.61
CA LEU A 69 4.66 0.47 8.90
C LEU A 69 4.82 -0.04 10.34
N ASP A 70 3.78 0.12 11.15
CA ASP A 70 3.68 -0.63 12.41
C ASP A 70 3.28 -2.09 12.11
N LYS A 71 4.26 -2.98 12.07
CA LYS A 71 4.13 -4.41 11.77
C LYS A 71 3.08 -5.14 12.61
N LYS A 72 2.75 -4.64 13.80
CA LYS A 72 1.75 -5.28 14.67
C LYS A 72 0.32 -4.92 14.28
N THR A 73 0.09 -3.67 13.89
CA THR A 73 -1.25 -3.15 13.61
C THR A 73 -1.56 -3.09 12.11
N GLY A 74 -0.53 -3.10 11.26
CA GLY A 74 -0.64 -2.88 9.82
C GLY A 74 -0.93 -1.42 9.45
N LEU A 75 -0.82 -0.50 10.41
CA LEU A 75 -1.08 0.93 10.19
C LEU A 75 0.23 1.68 9.89
N ILE A 76 0.11 2.78 9.17
CA ILE A 76 1.22 3.71 8.97
C ILE A 76 1.33 4.62 10.20
N LYS A 77 2.49 4.58 10.84
CA LYS A 77 2.84 5.34 12.04
C LYS A 77 3.88 6.40 11.68
N VAL A 78 3.86 7.53 12.39
CA VAL A 78 4.97 8.50 12.34
C VAL A 78 6.10 7.98 13.24
N ASP A 79 7.27 7.71 12.66
CA ASP A 79 8.51 7.42 13.40
C ASP A 79 9.07 8.74 13.96
N ARG A 80 9.44 9.65 13.06
CA ARG A 80 10.06 10.94 13.40
C ARG A 80 9.90 11.98 12.30
N VAL A 81 10.21 13.24 12.62
CA VAL A 81 10.42 14.31 11.63
C VAL A 81 11.92 14.51 11.47
N LEU A 82 12.41 14.54 10.22
CA LEU A 82 13.83 14.74 9.93
C LEU A 82 14.27 16.13 10.43
N TYR A 83 15.35 16.15 11.22
CA TYR A 83 15.86 17.35 11.89
C TYR A 83 16.53 18.35 10.92
N SER A 84 17.05 17.87 9.78
CA SER A 84 17.78 18.69 8.81
C SER A 84 16.89 19.28 7.71
N SER A 85 17.49 20.03 6.79
CA SER A 85 16.82 20.47 5.55
C SER A 85 16.56 19.33 4.56
N VAL A 86 16.93 18.10 4.91
CA VAL A 86 16.76 16.91 4.08
C VAL A 86 15.27 16.55 3.98
N VAL A 87 14.86 16.21 2.77
CA VAL A 87 13.53 15.71 2.41
C VAL A 87 13.73 14.47 1.56
N TYR A 88 12.77 13.54 1.57
CA TYR A 88 12.82 12.39 0.68
C TYR A 88 12.76 12.85 -0.79
N PRO A 89 13.80 12.60 -1.63
CA PRO A 89 13.84 13.12 -3.00
C PRO A 89 12.81 12.45 -3.92
N HIS A 90 12.38 11.24 -3.54
CA HIS A 90 11.46 10.38 -4.27
C HIS A 90 10.53 9.65 -3.29
N ASN A 91 9.50 8.98 -3.79
CA ASN A 91 8.59 8.22 -2.93
C ASN A 91 9.35 7.02 -2.36
N TYR A 92 9.12 6.70 -1.10
CA TYR A 92 9.77 5.61 -0.39
C TYR A 92 8.73 4.67 0.22
N GLY A 93 9.05 3.40 0.25
CA GLY A 93 8.20 2.39 0.87
C GLY A 93 8.81 1.01 0.75
N PHE A 94 7.95 -0.01 0.79
CA PHE A 94 8.38 -1.39 0.88
C PHE A 94 7.62 -2.34 -0.03
N ILE A 95 8.23 -3.50 -0.30
CA ILE A 95 7.63 -4.58 -1.07
C ILE A 95 6.87 -5.51 -0.11
N PRO A 96 5.55 -5.72 -0.30
CA PRO A 96 4.77 -6.61 0.54
C PRO A 96 5.28 -8.05 0.41
N ARG A 97 5.02 -8.89 1.43
CA ARG A 97 5.43 -10.31 1.49
C ARG A 97 6.92 -10.58 1.23
N THR A 98 7.78 -9.63 1.55
CA THR A 98 9.24 -9.82 1.57
C THR A 98 9.76 -9.71 2.99
N LEU A 99 10.96 -10.26 3.25
CA LEU A 99 11.63 -10.23 4.54
C LEU A 99 13.14 -10.16 4.31
N CYS A 100 13.77 -9.14 4.88
CA CYS A 100 15.21 -8.89 4.91
C CYS A 100 15.85 -9.45 6.19
N GLU A 101 17.19 -9.41 6.25
CA GLU A 101 17.98 -9.90 7.39
C GLU A 101 17.72 -9.11 8.70
N ASP A 102 17.28 -7.86 8.58
CA ASP A 102 16.87 -6.96 9.66
C ASP A 102 15.44 -7.21 10.20
N ASN A 103 14.72 -8.20 9.62
CA ASN A 103 13.31 -8.49 9.86
C ASN A 103 12.34 -7.41 9.36
N ASP A 104 12.76 -6.57 8.43
CA ASP A 104 11.92 -5.62 7.71
C ASP A 104 11.58 -6.10 6.29
N PRO A 105 10.49 -5.62 5.68
CA PRO A 105 10.27 -5.82 4.25
C PRO A 105 11.36 -5.11 3.42
N LEU A 106 11.59 -5.60 2.20
CA LEU A 106 12.53 -4.97 1.27
C LEU A 106 12.12 -3.53 0.97
N ASP A 107 13.04 -2.61 1.22
CA ASP A 107 12.88 -1.20 0.96
C ASP A 107 13.05 -0.85 -0.52
N VAL A 108 12.26 0.13 -0.97
CA VAL A 108 12.31 0.61 -2.35
C VAL A 108 12.12 2.13 -2.42
N LEU A 109 12.98 2.76 -3.21
CA LEU A 109 12.84 4.15 -3.62
C LEU A 109 12.24 4.21 -5.04
N ILE A 110 11.11 4.91 -5.18
CA ILE A 110 10.33 4.97 -6.40
C ILE A 110 10.40 6.36 -7.02
N ILE A 111 11.02 6.41 -8.20
CA ILE A 111 11.12 7.61 -9.02
C ILE A 111 9.85 7.75 -9.85
N MET A 112 9.17 8.89 -9.67
CA MET A 112 8.01 9.31 -10.44
C MET A 112 7.81 10.84 -10.33
N GLN A 113 6.89 11.38 -11.12
CA GLN A 113 6.60 12.81 -11.17
C GLN A 113 6.05 13.32 -9.82
N GLU A 114 4.97 12.70 -9.34
CA GLU A 114 4.17 13.18 -8.22
C GLU A 114 4.45 12.47 -6.89
N PRO A 115 4.27 13.16 -5.74
CA PRO A 115 4.27 12.50 -4.45
C PRO A 115 3.04 11.62 -4.29
N VAL A 116 3.21 10.47 -3.65
CA VAL A 116 2.12 9.54 -3.31
C VAL A 116 1.88 9.59 -1.81
N LEU A 117 0.60 9.48 -1.42
CA LEU A 117 0.22 9.52 -0.02
C LEU A 117 0.66 8.25 0.73
N PRO A 118 1.08 8.37 2.00
CA PRO A 118 1.38 7.21 2.85
C PRO A 118 0.21 6.21 2.93
N GLY A 119 0.52 4.92 2.85
CA GLY A 119 -0.45 3.82 2.88
C GLY A 119 -1.07 3.48 1.52
N CYS A 120 -0.88 4.30 0.49
CA CYS A 120 -1.23 3.92 -0.89
C CYS A 120 -0.22 2.90 -1.43
N PHE A 121 -0.64 2.07 -2.39
CA PHE A 121 0.28 1.20 -3.12
C PHE A 121 0.24 1.48 -4.62
N LEU A 122 1.33 1.18 -5.31
CA LEU A 122 1.47 1.35 -6.76
C LEU A 122 2.29 0.22 -7.36
N ARG A 123 2.30 0.13 -8.70
CA ARG A 123 3.18 -0.81 -9.42
C ARG A 123 4.52 -0.16 -9.70
N ALA A 124 5.58 -0.74 -9.17
CA ALA A 124 6.95 -0.31 -9.35
C ALA A 124 7.71 -1.30 -10.26
N LYS A 125 8.58 -0.78 -11.12
CA LYS A 125 9.50 -1.57 -11.94
C LYS A 125 10.93 -1.35 -11.44
N ALA A 126 11.59 -2.43 -11.01
CA ALA A 126 12.99 -2.33 -10.58
C ALA A 126 13.91 -1.95 -11.75
N ILE A 127 14.82 -1.03 -11.50
CA ILE A 127 15.85 -0.58 -12.46
C ILE A 127 17.26 -0.66 -11.88
N GLY A 128 17.42 -0.85 -10.58
CA GLY A 128 18.72 -1.05 -9.97
C GLY A 128 18.66 -1.34 -8.48
N LEU A 129 19.83 -1.53 -7.90
CA LEU A 129 20.06 -1.73 -6.48
C LEU A 129 21.10 -0.70 -6.02
N MET A 130 20.88 -0.13 -4.84
CA MET A 130 21.83 0.74 -4.18
C MET A 130 22.32 0.07 -2.90
N PRO A 131 23.53 -0.54 -2.92
CA PRO A 131 24.08 -1.17 -1.74
C PRO A 131 24.41 -0.13 -0.68
N MET A 132 23.94 -0.35 0.55
CA MET A 132 24.17 0.55 1.68
C MET A 132 24.60 -0.24 2.90
N ILE A 133 25.42 0.41 3.73
CA ILE A 133 25.75 -0.08 5.06
C ILE A 133 25.18 0.95 6.04
N ASP A 134 24.16 0.55 6.79
CA ASP A 134 23.62 1.35 7.88
C ASP A 134 23.99 0.72 9.23
N GLN A 135 24.63 1.52 10.09
CA GLN A 135 25.10 1.11 11.42
C GLN A 135 25.89 -0.23 11.49
N GLY A 136 26.48 -0.67 10.37
CA GLY A 136 27.24 -1.92 10.26
C GLY A 136 26.45 -3.10 9.68
N GLU A 137 25.16 -2.93 9.46
CA GLU A 137 24.27 -3.90 8.82
C GLU A 137 24.09 -3.56 7.33
N LYS A 138 23.88 -4.59 6.50
CA LYS A 138 23.61 -4.41 5.08
C LYS A 138 22.16 -4.00 4.91
N ASP A 139 21.94 -2.88 4.24
CA ASP A 139 20.63 -2.28 4.09
C ASP A 139 20.38 -1.87 2.62
N ASP A 140 20.44 -2.86 1.74
CA ASP A 140 20.35 -2.63 0.30
C ASP A 140 18.98 -2.06 -0.09
N LYS A 141 18.98 -0.92 -0.79
CA LYS A 141 17.75 -0.27 -1.25
C LYS A 141 17.49 -0.58 -2.72
N ILE A 142 16.29 -1.06 -3.05
CA ILE A 142 15.87 -1.23 -4.44
C ILE A 142 15.55 0.14 -5.04
N ILE A 143 16.04 0.41 -6.25
CA ILE A 143 15.69 1.62 -7.00
C ILE A 143 14.72 1.21 -8.11
N ALA A 144 13.56 1.85 -8.13
CA ALA A 144 12.48 1.54 -9.05
C ALA A 144 11.87 2.81 -9.66
N VAL A 145 11.15 2.62 -10.76
CA VAL A 145 10.27 3.64 -11.36
C VAL A 145 8.82 3.22 -11.24
N CYS A 146 7.90 4.18 -11.21
CA CYS A 146 6.47 3.85 -11.32
C CYS A 146 6.19 3.24 -12.71
N ALA A 147 5.64 2.03 -12.75
CA ALA A 147 5.35 1.32 -14.00
C ALA A 147 4.21 1.97 -14.80
N ASP A 148 3.39 2.77 -14.12
CA ASP A 148 2.23 3.47 -14.67
C ASP A 148 2.49 4.95 -14.98
N ASP A 149 3.68 5.48 -14.67
CA ASP A 149 4.06 6.86 -14.97
C ASP A 149 4.66 6.97 -16.39
N PRO A 150 3.99 7.66 -17.34
CA PRO A 150 4.49 7.80 -18.71
C PRO A 150 5.89 8.40 -18.81
N GLU A 151 6.26 9.28 -17.88
CA GLU A 151 7.56 9.97 -17.86
C GLU A 151 8.70 9.05 -17.46
N TYR A 152 8.45 8.03 -16.63
CA TYR A 152 9.51 7.20 -16.05
C TYR A 152 9.43 5.71 -16.43
N ARG A 153 8.28 5.22 -16.91
CA ARG A 153 8.09 3.79 -17.20
C ARG A 153 9.05 3.22 -18.25
N HIS A 154 9.69 4.08 -19.06
CA HIS A 154 10.59 3.67 -20.13
C HIS A 154 12.00 3.32 -19.64
N TYR A 155 12.41 3.79 -18.45
CA TYR A 155 13.73 3.47 -17.88
C TYR A 155 13.82 1.99 -17.50
N ASN A 156 14.91 1.30 -17.88
CA ASN A 156 15.10 -0.12 -17.58
C ASN A 156 16.37 -0.41 -16.76
N ASP A 157 17.31 0.53 -16.72
CA ASP A 157 18.53 0.43 -15.93
C ASP A 157 18.79 1.76 -15.22
N ILE A 158 19.25 1.69 -13.97
CA ILE A 158 19.60 2.85 -13.15
C ILE A 158 20.61 3.80 -13.83
N LYS A 159 21.46 3.28 -14.72
CA LYS A 159 22.45 4.06 -15.51
C LYS A 159 21.80 4.96 -16.56
N GLU A 160 20.55 4.71 -16.93
CA GLU A 160 19.81 5.56 -17.87
C GLU A 160 19.34 6.86 -17.20
N LEU A 161 19.32 6.91 -15.86
CA LEU A 161 18.98 8.13 -15.13
C LEU A 161 20.09 9.18 -15.25
N PRO A 162 19.75 10.48 -15.24
CA PRO A 162 20.73 11.55 -15.22
C PRO A 162 21.75 11.36 -14.07
N PRO A 163 23.07 11.48 -14.31
CA PRO A 163 24.09 11.23 -13.29
C PRO A 163 23.90 12.04 -12.00
N HIS A 164 23.40 13.27 -12.14
CA HIS A 164 23.10 14.13 -10.99
C HIS A 164 22.01 13.57 -10.09
N ARG A 165 20.99 12.88 -10.64
CA ARG A 165 19.93 12.22 -9.85
C ARG A 165 20.48 11.10 -8.98
N LEU A 166 21.39 10.30 -9.52
CA LEU A 166 22.05 9.23 -8.76
C LEU A 166 22.88 9.79 -7.61
N ALA A 167 23.57 10.92 -7.84
CA ALA A 167 24.33 11.60 -6.80
C ALA A 167 23.41 12.17 -5.69
N GLU A 168 22.27 12.75 -6.06
CA GLU A 168 21.25 13.25 -5.12
C GLU A 168 20.70 12.12 -4.24
N ILE A 169 20.31 11.00 -4.84
CA ILE A 169 19.80 9.82 -4.12
C ILE A 169 20.85 9.27 -3.15
N ARG A 170 22.08 9.09 -3.62
CA ARG A 170 23.17 8.61 -2.76
C ARG A 170 23.40 9.54 -1.58
N ARG A 171 23.47 10.85 -1.85
CA ARG A 171 23.71 11.85 -0.82
C ARG A 171 22.60 11.87 0.23
N PHE A 172 21.35 11.72 -0.21
CA PHE A 172 20.21 11.61 0.68
C PHE A 172 20.39 10.47 1.70
N PHE A 173 20.71 9.26 1.26
CA PHE A 173 20.88 8.11 2.15
C PHE A 173 22.14 8.18 3.03
N GLU A 174 23.16 8.93 2.63
CA GLU A 174 24.31 9.24 3.49
C GLU A 174 23.94 10.20 4.63
N ASP A 175 23.09 11.20 4.34
CA ASP A 175 22.73 12.27 5.28
C ASP A 175 21.50 11.95 6.16
N CYS A 176 20.62 11.01 5.75
CA CYS A 176 19.32 10.78 6.40
C CYS A 176 19.32 9.76 7.56
N LYS A 177 20.47 9.50 8.17
CA LYS A 177 20.62 8.55 9.31
C LYS A 177 19.94 9.09 10.58
#